data_AF-A0A2W4YQP4-F1
#
_entry.id   AF-A0A2W4YQP4-F1
#
_cell.length_a   1.000
_cell.length_b   1.000
_cell.length_c   1.000
_cell.angle_alpha   90.00
_cell.angle_beta   90.00
_cell.angle_gamma   90.00
#
_symmetry.space_group_name_H-M   'P 1'
#
loop_
_entity.id
_entity.type
_entity.pdbx_description
1 polymer ?
#
loop_
_entity_poly.entity_id
_entity_poly.type
_entity_poly.pdbx_seq_one_letter_code
_entity_poly.pdbx_strand_id
1 'polypeptide(L)'
;VDKRSGYPVYRLADVAGPILGVSDGEAEAGVIDPRDLAPKDRKDYFQSENERLKVEMTMGTLVPAVEVEADMADLVKQIVQFLDTLPDDLERKLALKPEQVVKVQERCDRIRQLMYEKVVTDEADGDARDSA
;
A
#
# COMPACT_ATOMS: atom_id res chain seq x y z
N VAL A 1 -6.86 36.74 -47.05
CA VAL A 1 -5.54 36.16 -47.42
C VAL A 1 -4.93 37.07 -48.46
N ASP A 2 -3.92 37.84 -48.07
CA ASP A 2 -3.19 38.68 -49.02
C ASP A 2 -2.40 37.81 -49.99
N LYS A 3 -2.27 38.26 -51.24
CA LYS A 3 -1.45 37.58 -52.26
C LYS A 3 -0.23 38.42 -52.57
N ARG A 4 0.96 37.81 -52.54
CA ARG A 4 2.21 38.45 -52.96
C ARG A 4 2.80 37.65 -54.11
N SER A 5 2.98 38.30 -55.25
CA SER A 5 3.52 37.68 -56.48
C SER A 5 2.78 36.40 -56.91
N GLY A 6 1.46 36.39 -56.79
CA GLY A 6 0.62 35.25 -57.17
C GLY A 6 0.47 34.16 -56.11
N TYR A 7 1.23 34.21 -55.00
CA TYR A 7 1.16 33.23 -53.91
C TYR A 7 0.37 33.76 -52.71
N PRO A 8 -0.42 32.91 -52.03
CA PRO A 8 -1.10 33.28 -50.78
C PRO A 8 -0.08 33.50 -49.66
N VAL A 9 -0.20 34.62 -48.95
CA VAL A 9 0.62 34.96 -47.79
C VAL A 9 -0.16 34.63 -46.52
N TYR A 10 0.45 33.80 -45.68
CA TYR A 10 -0.08 33.44 -44.37
C TYR A 10 0.73 34.12 -43.28
N ARG A 11 0.10 34.46 -42.15
CA ARG A 11 0.86 34.89 -40.98
C ARG A 11 1.54 33.66 -40.39
N LEU A 12 2.75 33.85 -39.87
CA LEU A 12 3.52 32.75 -39.27
C LEU A 12 2.73 32.04 -38.16
N ALA A 13 1.96 32.79 -37.36
CA ALA A 13 1.06 32.23 -36.35
C ALA A 13 0.02 31.24 -36.92
N ASP A 14 -0.46 31.47 -38.14
CA ASP A 14 -1.52 30.66 -38.76
C ASP A 14 -0.97 29.35 -39.36
N VAL A 15 0.34 29.26 -39.62
CA VAL A 15 1.00 28.10 -40.26
C VAL A 15 2.00 27.39 -39.37
N ALA A 16 2.34 27.97 -38.21
CA ALA A 16 3.33 27.42 -37.29
C ALA A 16 2.94 26.03 -36.79
N GLY A 17 1.69 25.81 -36.36
CA GLY A 17 1.22 24.53 -35.84
C GLY A 17 1.42 23.37 -36.82
N PRO A 18 0.85 23.44 -38.05
CA PRO A 18 1.01 22.40 -39.06
C PRO A 18 2.46 22.15 -39.50
N ILE A 19 3.30 23.18 -39.57
CA ILE A 19 4.70 23.07 -40.02
C ILE A 19 5.60 22.47 -38.94
N LEU A 20 5.42 22.88 -37.69
CA LEU A 20 6.24 22.42 -36.57
C LEU A 20 5.81 21.04 -36.05
N GLY A 21 4.76 20.46 -36.61
CA GLY A 21 4.16 19.23 -36.08
C GLY A 21 3.61 19.41 -34.67
N VAL A 22 3.37 20.65 -34.25
CA VAL A 22 2.63 20.97 -33.03
C VAL A 22 1.17 20.80 -33.41
N SER A 23 0.72 19.55 -33.42
CA SER A 23 -0.69 19.28 -33.20
C SER A 23 -1.03 19.96 -31.87
N ASP A 24 -2.04 20.82 -31.87
CA ASP A 24 -2.75 21.19 -30.65
C ASP A 24 -3.28 19.88 -30.05
N GLY A 25 -2.43 19.21 -29.28
CA GLY A 25 -2.75 18.04 -28.51
C GLY A 25 -3.57 18.48 -27.31
N GLU A 26 -4.69 19.14 -27.56
CA GLU A 26 -5.84 19.03 -26.69
C GLU A 26 -6.32 17.60 -26.86
N ALA A 27 -5.63 16.67 -26.19
CA ALA A 27 -6.19 15.38 -25.87
C ALA A 27 -7.54 15.69 -25.21
N GLU A 28 -8.63 15.22 -25.82
CA GLU A 28 -9.92 15.20 -25.15
C GLU A 28 -9.69 14.69 -23.72
N ALA A 29 -10.29 15.36 -22.74
CA ALA A 29 -10.18 15.05 -21.31
C ALA A 29 -10.87 13.72 -20.95
N GLY A 30 -10.56 12.66 -21.70
CA GLY A 30 -10.82 11.27 -21.36
C GLY A 30 -9.61 10.69 -20.63
N VAL A 31 -9.87 9.72 -19.77
CA VAL A 31 -8.82 8.92 -19.15
C VAL A 31 -8.14 8.12 -20.26
N ILE A 32 -6.91 8.49 -20.62
CA ILE A 32 -6.09 7.74 -21.57
C ILE A 32 -5.54 6.50 -20.84
N ASP A 33 -5.80 5.30 -21.37
CA ASP A 33 -5.15 4.08 -20.85
C ASP A 33 -3.64 4.20 -21.10
N PRO A 34 -2.78 4.07 -20.08
CA PRO A 34 -1.33 4.11 -20.24
C PRO A 34 -0.76 3.14 -21.28
N ARG A 35 -1.50 2.09 -21.64
CA ARG A 35 -1.12 1.13 -22.68
C ARG A 35 -1.20 1.71 -24.09
N ASP A 36 -2.08 2.68 -24.30
CA ASP A 36 -2.31 3.34 -25.59
C ASP A 36 -1.33 4.50 -25.85
N LEU A 37 -0.52 4.86 -24.84
CA LEU A 37 0.52 5.86 -24.95
C LEU A 37 1.65 5.41 -25.89
N ALA A 38 2.26 6.37 -26.58
CA ALA A 38 3.48 6.14 -27.35
C ALA A 38 4.58 5.56 -26.43
N PRO A 39 5.51 4.73 -26.96
CA PRO A 39 6.48 4.00 -26.13
C PRO A 39 7.29 4.88 -25.16
N LYS A 40 7.58 6.12 -25.55
CA LYS A 40 8.26 7.10 -24.70
C LYS A 40 7.36 7.57 -23.56
N ASP A 41 6.18 8.09 -23.87
CA ASP A 41 5.24 8.62 -22.87
C ASP A 41 4.77 7.53 -21.91
N ARG A 42 4.61 6.30 -22.40
CA ARG A 42 4.32 5.13 -21.57
C ARG A 42 5.44 4.83 -20.57
N LYS A 43 6.70 4.89 -21.01
CA LYS A 43 7.85 4.70 -20.13
C LYS A 43 7.89 5.79 -19.06
N ASP A 44 7.70 7.05 -19.46
CA ASP A 44 7.74 8.19 -18.56
C ASP A 44 6.60 8.10 -17.52
N TYR A 45 5.40 7.66 -17.94
CA TYR A 45 4.29 7.37 -17.03
C TYR A 45 4.66 6.31 -15.98
N PHE A 46 5.11 5.12 -16.38
CA PHE A 46 5.46 4.06 -15.41
C PHE A 46 6.66 4.43 -14.54
N GLN A 47 7.59 5.22 -15.07
CA GLN A 47 8.69 5.76 -14.27
C GLN A 47 8.15 6.69 -13.16
N SER A 48 7.24 7.60 -13.51
CA SER A 48 6.62 8.51 -12.54
C SER A 48 5.83 7.78 -11.45
N GLU A 49 5.10 6.72 -11.81
CA GLU A 49 4.37 5.88 -10.84
C GLU A 49 5.32 5.16 -9.88
N ASN A 50 6.41 4.59 -10.40
CA ASN A 50 7.43 3.95 -9.58
C ASN A 50 8.15 4.94 -8.65
N GLU A 51 8.42 6.15 -9.13
CA GLU A 51 9.00 7.23 -8.31
C GLU A 51 8.01 7.67 -7.22
N ARG A 52 6.71 7.77 -7.53
CA ARG A 52 5.67 8.04 -6.53
C ARG A 52 5.68 6.99 -5.43
N LEU A 53 5.66 5.70 -5.78
CA LEU A 53 5.70 4.62 -4.78
C LEU A 53 6.96 4.69 -3.91
N LYS A 54 8.13 4.99 -4.48
CA LYS A 54 9.37 5.18 -3.70
C LYS A 54 9.29 6.38 -2.75
N VAL A 55 8.69 7.49 -3.19
CA VAL A 55 8.49 8.67 -2.34
C VAL A 55 7.53 8.32 -1.21
N GLU A 56 6.42 7.67 -1.49
CA GLU A 56 5.45 7.22 -0.49
C GLU A 56 6.08 6.27 0.54
N MET A 57 6.92 5.33 0.09
CA MET A 57 7.70 4.47 0.99
C MET A 57 8.66 5.27 1.87
N THR A 58 9.38 6.23 1.28
CA THR A 58 10.34 7.07 2.01
C THR A 58 9.64 7.98 3.03
N MET A 59 8.45 8.46 2.71
CA MET A 59 7.61 9.26 3.62
C MET A 59 6.92 8.40 4.69
N GLY A 60 6.95 7.07 4.56
CA GLY A 60 6.27 6.14 5.46
C GLY A 60 4.76 6.07 5.25
N THR A 61 4.24 6.57 4.14
CA THR A 61 2.81 6.46 3.78
C THR A 61 2.48 5.14 3.11
N LEU A 62 3.49 4.44 2.58
CA LEU A 62 3.39 3.07 2.04
C LEU A 62 4.41 2.18 2.75
N VAL A 63 3.94 1.10 3.38
CA VAL A 63 4.82 0.14 4.09
C VAL A 63 4.70 -1.23 3.42
N PRO A 64 5.81 -1.94 3.16
CA PRO A 64 5.76 -3.31 2.67
C PRO A 64 4.98 -4.22 3.63
N ALA A 65 4.14 -5.10 3.09
CA ALA A 65 3.38 -6.06 3.88
C ALA A 65 4.29 -6.90 4.79
N VAL A 66 5.44 -7.34 4.29
CA VAL A 66 6.43 -8.14 5.05
C VAL A 66 6.94 -7.40 6.29
N GLU A 67 7.12 -6.08 6.21
CA GLU A 67 7.55 -5.29 7.38
C GLU A 67 6.43 -5.21 8.43
N VAL A 68 5.19 -4.97 7.98
CA VAL A 68 4.02 -4.96 8.87
C VAL A 68 3.82 -6.33 9.54
N GLU A 69 3.94 -7.41 8.79
CA GLU A 69 3.84 -8.78 9.29
C GLU A 69 4.91 -9.08 10.35
N ALA A 70 6.16 -8.70 10.09
CA ALA A 70 7.26 -8.90 11.02
C ALA A 70 7.05 -8.13 12.32
N ASP A 71 6.69 -6.84 12.22
CA ASP A 71 6.45 -5.98 13.38
C ASP A 71 5.25 -6.48 14.21
N MET A 72 4.16 -6.86 13.55
CA MET A 72 2.99 -7.43 14.24
C MET A 72 3.32 -8.77 14.90
N ALA A 73 4.09 -9.64 14.24
CA ALA A 73 4.52 -10.90 14.80
C ALA A 73 5.38 -10.68 16.05
N ASP A 74 6.28 -9.69 16.04
CA ASP A 74 7.12 -9.37 17.19
C ASP A 74 6.32 -8.79 18.36
N LEU A 75 5.32 -7.94 18.09
CA LEU A 75 4.39 -7.47 19.12
C LEU A 75 3.60 -8.62 19.76
N VAL A 76 3.05 -9.52 18.94
CA VAL A 76 2.28 -10.68 19.42
C VAL A 76 3.17 -11.62 20.24
N LYS A 77 4.41 -11.89 19.81
CA LYS A 77 5.37 -12.70 20.57
C LYS A 77 5.61 -12.12 21.97
N GLN A 78 5.82 -10.81 22.09
CA GLN A 78 6.03 -10.18 23.39
C GLN A 78 4.81 -10.34 24.31
N ILE A 79 3.61 -10.19 23.78
CA ILE A 79 2.36 -10.38 24.54
C ILE A 79 2.22 -11.82 25.01
N VAL A 80 2.49 -12.79 24.13
CA VAL A 80 2.41 -14.23 24.46
C VAL A 80 3.43 -14.59 25.54
N GLN A 81 4.68 -14.16 25.40
CA GLN A 81 5.73 -14.39 26.41
C GLN A 81 5.37 -13.78 27.77
N PHE A 82 4.74 -12.60 27.78
CA PHE A 82 4.23 -12.01 29.01
C PHE A 82 3.13 -12.89 29.64
N LEU A 83 2.17 -13.37 28.86
CA LEU A 83 1.11 -14.26 29.36
C LEU A 83 1.64 -15.61 29.85
N ASP A 84 2.70 -16.15 29.24
CA ASP A 84 3.35 -17.40 29.66
C ASP A 84 4.02 -17.26 31.04
N THR A 85 4.63 -16.10 31.30
CA THR A 85 5.41 -15.87 32.53
C THR A 85 4.60 -15.21 33.64
N LEU A 86 3.43 -14.64 33.32
CA LEU A 86 2.59 -13.92 34.29
C LEU A 86 2.18 -14.78 35.51
N PRO A 87 1.75 -16.05 35.38
CA PRO A 87 1.39 -16.86 36.54
C PRO A 87 2.56 -17.05 37.50
N ASP A 88 3.75 -17.36 36.97
CA ASP A 88 4.98 -17.56 37.74
C ASP A 88 5.40 -16.26 38.44
N ASP A 89 5.28 -15.13 37.74
CA ASP A 89 5.61 -13.82 38.30
C ASP A 89 4.67 -13.43 39.45
N LEU A 90 3.37 -13.75 39.33
CA LEU A 90 2.40 -13.52 40.39
C LEU A 90 2.59 -14.50 41.56
N GLU A 91 2.89 -15.77 41.31
CA GLU A 91 3.25 -16.74 42.34
C GLU A 91 4.42 -16.22 43.18
N ARG A 92 5.50 -15.81 42.51
CA ARG A 92 6.72 -15.35 43.16
C ARG A 92 6.55 -14.00 43.88
N LYS A 93 5.86 -13.04 43.27
CA LYS A 93 5.76 -11.66 43.81
C LYS A 93 4.62 -11.48 44.82
N LEU A 94 3.54 -12.25 44.71
CA LEU A 94 2.34 -12.10 45.54
C LEU A 94 2.06 -13.31 46.44
N ALA A 95 2.92 -14.35 46.40
CA ALA A 95 2.76 -15.58 47.17
C ALA A 95 1.38 -16.23 46.98
N LEU A 96 0.93 -16.30 45.73
CA LEU A 96 -0.34 -16.95 45.38
C LEU A 96 -0.33 -18.41 45.82
N LYS A 97 -1.48 -18.90 46.30
CA LYS A 97 -1.65 -20.32 46.57
C LYS A 97 -1.68 -21.12 45.25
N PRO A 98 -1.32 -22.40 45.25
CA PRO A 98 -1.32 -23.23 44.04
C PRO A 98 -2.64 -23.19 43.26
N GLU A 99 -3.78 -23.26 43.97
CA GLU A 99 -5.12 -23.19 43.35
C GLU A 99 -5.39 -21.84 42.66
N GLN A 100 -4.78 -20.75 43.12
CA GLN A 100 -4.93 -19.43 42.52
C GLN A 100 -4.06 -19.31 41.27
N VAL A 101 -2.84 -19.86 41.29
CA VAL A 101 -1.94 -19.90 40.12
C VAL A 101 -2.59 -20.68 38.97
N VAL A 102 -3.19 -21.84 39.25
CA VAL A 102 -3.92 -22.63 38.25
C VAL A 102 -5.03 -21.80 37.58
N LYS A 103 -5.82 -21.04 38.36
CA LYS A 103 -6.88 -20.19 37.80
C LYS A 103 -6.33 -19.08 36.90
N VAL A 104 -5.16 -18.53 37.23
CA VAL A 104 -4.49 -17.52 36.40
C VAL A 104 -3.97 -18.15 35.11
N GLN A 105 -3.34 -19.32 35.19
CA GLN A 105 -2.88 -20.08 34.03
C GLN A 105 -4.03 -20.37 33.07
N GLU A 106 -5.14 -20.95 33.57
CA GLU A 106 -6.34 -21.22 32.77
C GLU A 106 -6.89 -19.96 32.09
N ARG A 107 -6.81 -18.80 32.75
CA ARG A 107 -7.27 -17.54 32.16
C ARG A 107 -6.33 -17.05 31.06
N CYS A 108 -5.01 -17.16 31.26
CA CYS A 108 -4.01 -16.80 30.25
C CYS A 108 -4.15 -17.70 29.02
N ASP A 109 -4.28 -19.01 29.22
CA ASP A 109 -4.47 -20.01 28.17
C ASP A 109 -5.74 -19.71 27.37
N ARG A 110 -6.86 -19.39 28.04
CA ARG A 110 -8.10 -19.01 27.36
C ARG A 110 -7.93 -17.76 26.51
N ILE A 111 -7.17 -16.76 26.97
CA ILE A 111 -6.92 -15.54 26.18
C ILE A 111 -6.07 -15.89 24.96
N ARG A 112 -5.00 -16.68 25.10
CA ARG A 112 -4.19 -17.12 23.95
C ARG A 112 -5.02 -17.89 22.92
N GLN A 113 -5.90 -18.78 23.38
CA GLN A 113 -6.80 -19.53 22.51
C GLN A 113 -7.76 -18.60 21.75
N LEU A 114 -8.35 -17.61 22.42
CA LEU A 114 -9.22 -16.62 21.78
C LEU A 114 -8.47 -15.76 20.74
N MET A 115 -7.20 -15.43 21.01
CA MET A 115 -6.36 -14.70 20.03
C MET A 115 -6.12 -15.55 18.79
N TYR A 116 -5.78 -16.82 18.97
CA TYR A 116 -5.59 -17.76 17.85
C TYR A 116 -6.86 -17.93 17.02
N GLU A 117 -8.01 -18.16 17.66
CA GLU A 117 -9.29 -18.34 16.97
C GLU A 117 -9.66 -17.13 16.11
N LYS A 118 -9.42 -15.92 16.60
CA LYS A 118 -9.66 -14.69 15.83
C LYS A 118 -8.75 -14.59 14.61
N VAL A 119 -7.45 -14.84 14.78
CA VAL A 119 -6.49 -14.77 13.66
C VAL A 119 -6.85 -15.78 12.58
N VAL A 120 -7.14 -17.03 12.95
CA VAL A 120 -7.49 -18.07 11.97
C VAL A 120 -8.83 -17.78 11.28
N THR A 121 -9.80 -17.21 12.00
CA THR A 121 -11.10 -16.84 11.38
C THR A 121 -10.92 -15.69 10.39
N ASP A 122 -10.14 -14.68 10.75
CA ASP A 122 -9.86 -13.54 9.87
C ASP A 122 -9.05 -13.96 8.64
N GLU A 123 -8.10 -14.91 8.77
CA GLU A 123 -7.37 -15.50 7.64
C GLU A 123 -8.32 -16.23 6.67
N ALA A 124 -9.26 -17.02 7.19
CA ALA A 124 -10.25 -17.73 6.37
C ALA A 124 -11.18 -16.76 5.60
N ASP A 125 -11.57 -15.64 6.22
CA ASP A 125 -12.39 -14.60 5.59
C ASP A 125 -11.58 -13.72 4.61
N GLY A 126 -10.28 -13.56 4.84
CA GLY A 126 -9.35 -12.80 3.99
C GLY A 126 -8.99 -13.52 2.68
N ASP A 127 -8.68 -14.81 2.75
CA ASP A 127 -8.35 -15.65 1.56
C ASP A 127 -9.53 -15.72 0.57
N ALA A 128 -10.76 -15.66 1.08
CA ALA A 128 -11.98 -15.58 0.28
C ALA A 128 -12.15 -14.23 -0.46
N ARG A 129 -11.53 -13.14 0.03
CA ARG A 129 -11.61 -11.80 -0.57
C ARG A 129 -10.49 -11.55 -1.59
N ASP A 130 -9.30 -12.08 -1.35
CA ASP A 130 -8.16 -11.97 -2.29
C ASP A 130 -8.32 -12.86 -3.54
N SER A 131 -9.28 -13.79 -3.52
CA SER A 131 -9.62 -14.68 -4.63
C SER A 131 -10.76 -14.16 -5.55
N ALA A 132 -11.29 -12.95 -5.32
CA ALA A 132 -12.44 -12.37 -6.05
C ALA A 132 -12.05 -11.13 -6.85
#